data_AF-A0A1X7M8E7-F1
#
_entry.id   AF-A0A1X7M8E7-F1
#
_cell.length_a   1.000
_cell.length_b   1.000
_cell.length_c   1.000
_cell.angle_alpha   90.00
_cell.angle_beta   90.00
_cell.angle_gamma   90.00
#
_symmetry.space_group_name_H-M   'P 1'
#
loop_
_entity.id
_entity.type
_entity.pdbx_description
1 polymer ?
#
loop_
_entity_poly.entity_id
_entity_poly.type
_entity_poly.pdbx_seq_one_letter_code
_entity_poly.pdbx_strand_id
1 'polypeptide(L)'
;MSIKRLDDGRYEVDVRPNGRNGKRIRRKFEKKSEAVAYEKHVQFNHHNKEWLAKPVDKRQLSELKDIWWKYTGKHEEHGISYLRKIERFIEMTANPSAFQISRTIIAQYCAARRAQGIKASTINRELTTLGGMFTSLVEAELFMGEHPFRGIKRLKEQTPETGYLSKRPILNVA
;
A
#
# COMPACT_ATOMS: atom_id res chain seq x y z
N MET A 1 -27.81 -8.80 9.76
CA MET A 1 -26.75 -7.99 9.11
C MET A 1 -25.55 -7.96 10.03
N SER A 2 -24.36 -8.20 9.48
CA SER A 2 -23.09 -8.22 10.20
C SER A 2 -22.46 -6.83 10.35
N ILE A 3 -23.07 -5.78 9.76
CA ILE A 3 -22.65 -4.38 9.90
C ILE A 3 -23.78 -3.56 10.50
N LYS A 4 -23.50 -2.81 11.57
CA LYS A 4 -24.44 -1.92 12.27
C LYS A 4 -23.88 -0.50 12.36
N ARG A 5 -24.71 0.52 12.12
CA ARG A 5 -24.36 1.93 12.44
C ARG A 5 -24.60 2.18 13.94
N LEU A 6 -23.64 2.82 14.60
CA LEU A 6 -23.68 3.19 16.02
C LEU A 6 -24.18 4.62 16.19
N ASP A 7 -24.60 4.95 17.40
CA ASP A 7 -25.15 6.27 17.76
C ASP A 7 -24.10 7.39 17.62
N ASP A 8 -22.82 7.05 17.77
CA ASP A 8 -21.67 7.95 17.55
C ASP A 8 -21.32 8.16 16.06
N GLY A 9 -22.12 7.61 15.14
CA GLY A 9 -21.94 7.76 13.69
C GLY A 9 -21.00 6.74 13.05
N ARG A 10 -20.27 5.94 13.83
CA ARG A 10 -19.38 4.89 13.30
C ARG A 10 -20.14 3.64 12.86
N TYR A 11 -19.45 2.75 12.15
CA TYR A 11 -19.96 1.48 11.66
C TYR A 11 -19.23 0.33 12.34
N GLU A 12 -19.97 -0.61 12.89
CA GLU A 12 -19.44 -1.77 13.56
C GLU A 12 -19.67 -3.02 12.72
N VAL A 13 -18.59 -3.73 12.41
CA VAL A 13 -18.62 -5.08 11.85
C VAL A 13 -18.63 -6.05 13.02
N ASP A 14 -19.55 -7.02 13.01
CA ASP A 14 -19.67 -8.11 13.96
C ASP A 14 -19.93 -9.41 13.18
N VAL A 15 -18.86 -10.18 12.98
CA VAL A 15 -18.87 -11.38 12.14
C VAL A 15 -18.34 -12.58 12.90
N ARG A 16 -18.89 -13.76 12.57
CA ARG A 16 -18.35 -15.06 12.94
C ARG A 16 -18.08 -15.84 11.65
N PRO A 17 -16.88 -15.75 11.06
CA PRO A 17 -16.61 -16.36 9.75
C PRO A 17 -16.83 -17.88 9.74
N ASN A 18 -16.71 -18.53 10.90
CA ASN A 18 -16.89 -19.97 11.08
C ASN A 18 -18.25 -20.36 11.71
N GLY A 19 -19.26 -19.48 11.64
CA GLY A 19 -20.62 -19.76 12.14
C GLY A 19 -20.79 -19.53 13.65
N ARG A 20 -21.92 -19.98 14.21
CA ARG A 20 -22.41 -19.59 15.55
C ARG A 20 -21.39 -19.79 16.69
N ASN A 21 -20.64 -20.89 16.63
CA ASN A 21 -19.63 -21.27 17.63
C ASN A 21 -18.20 -20.85 17.26
N GLY A 22 -18.03 -20.16 16.12
CA GLY A 22 -16.74 -19.65 15.67
C GLY A 22 -16.30 -18.39 16.41
N LYS A 23 -15.01 -18.05 16.28
CA LYS A 23 -14.43 -16.82 16.82
C LYS A 23 -15.24 -15.60 16.35
N ARG A 24 -15.73 -14.81 17.31
CA ARG A 24 -16.41 -13.54 17.04
C ARG A 24 -15.38 -12.44 16.81
N ILE A 25 -15.49 -11.74 15.70
CA ILE A 25 -14.62 -10.63 15.32
C ILE A 25 -15.50 -9.39 15.25
N ARG A 26 -15.17 -8.40 16.09
CA ARG A 26 -15.94 -7.16 16.18
C ARG A 26 -15.00 -5.97 16.06
N ARG A 27 -15.30 -5.04 15.15
CA ARG A 27 -14.46 -3.87 14.90
C ARG A 27 -15.29 -2.68 14.42
N LYS A 28 -14.87 -1.47 14.80
CA LYS A 28 -15.51 -0.21 14.43
C LYS A 28 -14.70 0.51 13.35
N PHE A 29 -15.41 1.15 12.44
CA PHE A 29 -14.90 1.89 11.29
C PHE A 29 -15.60 3.24 11.21
N GLU A 30 -14.92 4.26 10.73
CA GLU A 30 -15.54 5.57 10.52
C GLU A 30 -16.47 5.56 9.31
N LYS A 31 -16.13 4.80 8.26
CA LYS A 31 -16.90 4.75 7.02
C LYS A 31 -17.57 3.38 6.85
N LYS A 32 -18.84 3.38 6.42
CA LYS A 32 -19.59 2.15 6.09
C LYS A 32 -18.86 1.30 5.07
N SER A 33 -18.24 1.97 4.11
CA SER A 33 -17.59 1.32 2.99
C SER A 33 -16.34 0.54 3.42
N GLU A 34 -15.59 1.02 4.43
CA GLU A 34 -14.46 0.33 5.06
C GLU A 34 -14.96 -0.89 5.85
N ALA A 35 -16.03 -0.73 6.63
CA ALA A 35 -16.68 -1.84 7.33
C ALA A 35 -17.09 -2.98 6.38
N VAL A 36 -17.66 -2.66 5.22
CA VAL A 36 -18.04 -3.64 4.18
C VAL A 36 -16.82 -4.34 3.58
N ALA A 37 -15.73 -3.61 3.35
CA ALA A 37 -14.49 -4.22 2.84
C ALA A 37 -13.87 -5.18 3.86
N TYR A 38 -13.86 -4.78 5.13
CA TYR A 38 -13.36 -5.61 6.22
C TYR A 38 -14.17 -6.88 6.39
N GLU A 39 -15.50 -6.79 6.39
CA GLU A 39 -16.39 -7.96 6.46
C GLU A 39 -16.06 -9.00 5.38
N LYS A 40 -15.95 -8.56 4.12
CA LYS A 40 -15.59 -9.44 3.00
C LYS A 40 -14.20 -10.04 3.16
N HIS A 41 -13.23 -9.23 3.59
CA HIS A 41 -11.88 -9.68 3.84
C HIS A 41 -11.82 -10.77 4.92
N VAL A 42 -12.52 -10.57 6.04
CA VAL A 42 -12.60 -11.54 7.15
C VAL A 42 -13.25 -12.84 6.68
N GLN A 43 -14.32 -12.76 5.89
CA GLN A 43 -15.01 -13.95 5.37
C GLN A 43 -14.12 -14.78 4.44
N PHE A 44 -13.24 -14.15 3.65
CA PHE A 44 -12.36 -14.84 2.70
C PHE A 44 -11.08 -15.38 3.36
N ASN A 45 -10.53 -14.68 4.37
CA ASN A 45 -9.21 -14.96 4.93
C ASN A 45 -9.23 -15.71 6.28
N HIS A 46 -10.40 -15.99 6.86
CA HIS A 46 -10.48 -16.79 8.09
C HIS A 46 -10.66 -18.29 7.81
N HIS A 47 -9.88 -19.12 8.53
CA HIS A 47 -10.06 -20.57 8.56
C HIS A 47 -10.20 -21.09 10.01
N ASN A 48 -10.67 -22.32 10.16
CA ASN A 48 -11.18 -22.88 11.42
C ASN A 48 -10.14 -23.51 12.36
N LYS A 49 -8.85 -23.52 11.98
CA LYS A 49 -7.80 -24.23 12.71
C LYS A 49 -6.69 -23.26 13.11
N GLU A 50 -6.56 -22.96 14.40
CA GLU A 50 -5.55 -22.01 14.92
C GLU A 50 -4.11 -22.48 14.72
N TRP A 51 -3.89 -23.79 14.52
CA TRP A 51 -2.58 -24.38 14.19
C TRP A 51 -2.24 -24.35 12.69
N LEU A 52 -3.19 -23.98 11.82
CA LEU A 52 -2.89 -23.75 10.41
C LEU A 52 -2.52 -22.28 10.24
N ALA A 53 -1.40 -22.03 9.55
CA ALA A 53 -1.01 -20.68 9.19
C ALA A 53 -2.18 -19.94 8.53
N LYS A 54 -2.33 -18.65 8.83
CA LYS A 54 -3.33 -17.79 8.18
C LYS A 54 -3.21 -18.00 6.66
N PRO A 55 -4.33 -18.21 5.94
CA PRO A 55 -4.26 -18.43 4.51
C PRO A 55 -3.56 -17.25 3.84
N VAL A 56 -2.65 -17.57 2.94
CA VAL A 56 -1.91 -16.56 2.17
C VAL A 56 -2.90 -15.75 1.36
N ASP A 57 -2.80 -14.42 1.45
CA ASP A 57 -3.61 -13.52 0.65
C ASP A 57 -3.21 -13.64 -0.83
N LYS A 58 -4.08 -14.27 -1.63
CA LYS A 58 -3.82 -14.56 -3.05
C LYS A 58 -4.21 -13.41 -3.98
N ARG A 59 -4.77 -12.32 -3.47
CA ARG A 59 -5.22 -11.19 -4.30
C ARG A 59 -4.03 -10.58 -5.05
N GLN A 60 -4.30 -10.20 -6.29
CA GLN A 60 -3.34 -9.52 -7.14
C GLN A 60 -3.09 -8.09 -6.65
N LEU A 61 -1.93 -7.53 -6.99
CA LEU A 61 -1.59 -6.17 -6.61
C LEU A 61 -2.57 -5.14 -7.19
N SER A 62 -3.14 -5.38 -8.38
CA SER A 62 -4.20 -4.58 -8.97
C SER A 62 -5.43 -4.47 -8.09
N GLU A 63 -5.88 -5.59 -7.51
CA GLU A 63 -7.05 -5.63 -6.62
C GLU A 63 -6.76 -4.88 -5.32
N LEU A 64 -5.56 -5.09 -4.73
CA LEU A 64 -5.14 -4.35 -3.54
C LEU A 64 -5.03 -2.84 -3.80
N LYS A 65 -4.55 -2.44 -4.99
CA LYS A 65 -4.52 -1.06 -5.46
C LYS A 65 -5.93 -0.48 -5.58
N ASP A 66 -6.89 -1.21 -6.12
CA ASP A 66 -8.28 -0.74 -6.24
C ASP A 66 -8.94 -0.52 -4.87
N ILE A 67 -8.69 -1.44 -3.94
CA ILE A 67 -9.13 -1.30 -2.54
C ILE A 67 -8.48 -0.06 -1.92
N TRP A 68 -7.16 0.08 -2.01
CA TRP A 68 -6.45 1.24 -1.48
C TRP A 68 -6.99 2.55 -2.08
N TRP A 69 -7.16 2.63 -3.40
CA TRP A 69 -7.68 3.82 -4.07
C TRP A 69 -9.07 4.20 -3.56
N LYS A 70 -9.96 3.20 -3.42
CA LYS A 70 -11.34 3.40 -2.99
C LYS A 70 -11.45 3.97 -1.58
N TYR A 71 -10.60 3.53 -0.66
CA TYR A 71 -10.70 3.83 0.77
C TYR A 71 -9.74 4.92 1.24
N THR A 72 -8.50 4.89 0.76
CA THR A 72 -7.41 5.76 1.22
C THR A 72 -6.94 6.67 0.10
N GLY A 73 -6.43 6.11 -1.00
CA GLY A 73 -5.62 6.82 -1.99
C GLY A 73 -6.30 8.01 -2.66
N LYS A 74 -7.61 7.96 -2.93
CA LYS A 74 -8.33 9.08 -3.57
C LYS A 74 -8.47 10.33 -2.69
N HIS A 75 -8.27 10.19 -1.37
CA HIS A 75 -8.35 11.30 -0.42
C HIS A 75 -6.98 11.87 -0.05
N GLU A 76 -5.89 11.27 -0.53
CA GLU A 76 -4.52 11.74 -0.32
C GLU A 76 -4.21 12.94 -1.22
N GLU A 77 -3.49 13.93 -0.70
CA GLU A 77 -3.09 15.15 -1.44
C GLU A 77 -2.39 14.81 -2.77
N HIS A 78 -1.58 13.75 -2.77
CA HIS A 78 -0.84 13.29 -3.95
C HIS A 78 -1.34 11.95 -4.49
N GLY A 79 -2.60 11.59 -4.18
CA GLY A 79 -3.21 10.30 -4.50
C GLY A 79 -3.05 9.87 -5.96
N ILE A 80 -3.36 10.74 -6.92
CA ILE A 80 -3.24 10.45 -8.37
C ILE A 80 -1.79 10.15 -8.75
N SER A 81 -0.84 10.92 -8.19
CA SER A 81 0.59 10.72 -8.43
C SER A 81 1.07 9.40 -7.82
N TYR A 82 0.49 8.97 -6.70
CA TYR A 82 0.78 7.67 -6.08
C TYR A 82 0.19 6.51 -6.88
N LEU A 83 -1.07 6.62 -7.30
CA LEU A 83 -1.74 5.63 -8.14
C LEU A 83 -0.92 5.31 -9.39
N ARG A 84 -0.47 6.33 -10.13
CA ARG A 84 0.38 6.16 -11.33
C ARG A 84 1.70 5.43 -11.05
N LYS A 85 2.30 5.61 -9.88
CA LYS A 85 3.54 4.90 -9.50
C LYS A 85 3.24 3.43 -9.19
N ILE A 86 2.12 3.16 -8.52
CA ILE A 86 1.68 1.81 -8.18
C ILE A 86 1.33 1.04 -9.47
N GLU A 87 0.56 1.65 -10.37
CA GLU A 87 0.20 1.07 -11.68
C GLU A 87 1.42 0.72 -12.51
N ARG A 88 2.42 1.62 -12.57
CA ARG A 88 3.70 1.33 -13.24
C ARG A 88 4.38 0.07 -12.69
N PHE A 89 4.40 -0.10 -11.37
CA PHE A 89 4.99 -1.30 -10.78
C PHE A 89 4.17 -2.55 -11.12
N ILE A 90 2.85 -2.48 -11.06
CA ILE A 90 1.94 -3.57 -11.44
C ILE A 90 2.21 -4.01 -12.88
N GLU A 91 2.26 -3.07 -13.83
CA GLU A 91 2.51 -3.33 -15.24
C GLU A 91 3.88 -3.96 -15.46
N MET A 92 4.93 -3.38 -14.88
CA MET A 92 6.31 -3.86 -15.08
C MET A 92 6.60 -5.22 -14.41
N THR A 93 5.78 -5.65 -13.46
CA THR A 93 5.97 -6.91 -12.71
C THR A 93 4.95 -7.98 -13.04
N ALA A 94 4.13 -7.76 -14.08
CA ALA A 94 3.06 -8.67 -14.51
C ALA A 94 2.02 -8.96 -13.40
N ASN A 95 1.69 -7.93 -12.60
CA ASN A 95 0.63 -7.95 -11.59
C ASN A 95 0.71 -9.13 -10.58
N PRO A 96 1.81 -9.26 -9.82
CA PRO A 96 1.99 -10.35 -8.87
C PRO A 96 1.02 -10.22 -7.69
N SER A 97 0.69 -11.33 -7.05
CA SER A 97 0.08 -11.30 -5.71
C SER A 97 1.09 -10.82 -4.67
N ALA A 98 0.62 -10.24 -3.56
CA ALA A 98 1.51 -9.64 -2.56
C ALA A 98 2.61 -10.58 -2.04
N PHE A 99 2.28 -11.86 -1.83
CA PHE A 99 3.23 -12.89 -1.36
C PHE A 99 4.31 -13.27 -2.39
N GLN A 100 4.10 -12.94 -3.66
CA GLN A 100 5.07 -13.21 -4.74
C GLN A 100 6.09 -12.09 -4.88
N ILE A 101 5.83 -10.90 -4.31
CA ILE A 101 6.73 -9.75 -4.38
C ILE A 101 7.96 -10.01 -3.51
N SER A 102 8.99 -10.59 -4.13
CA SER A 102 10.26 -10.89 -3.50
C SER A 102 11.29 -9.76 -3.70
N ARG A 103 12.39 -9.82 -2.94
CA ARG A 103 13.55 -8.92 -3.16
C ARG A 103 14.08 -9.00 -4.59
N THR A 104 13.97 -10.16 -5.24
CA THR A 104 14.36 -10.38 -6.63
C THR A 104 13.48 -9.58 -7.59
N ILE A 105 12.15 -9.61 -7.43
CA ILE A 105 11.23 -8.80 -8.26
C ILE A 105 11.52 -7.32 -8.09
N ILE A 106 11.72 -6.86 -6.85
CA ILE A 106 12.06 -5.45 -6.56
C ILE A 106 13.40 -5.06 -7.21
N ALA A 107 14.41 -5.93 -7.16
CA ALA A 107 15.70 -5.69 -7.78
C ALA A 107 15.61 -5.62 -9.31
N GLN A 108 14.83 -6.53 -9.93
CA GLN A 108 14.55 -6.52 -11.36
C GLN A 108 13.82 -5.24 -11.79
N TYR A 109 12.82 -4.81 -11.02
CA TYR A 109 12.15 -3.52 -11.23
C TYR A 109 13.15 -2.36 -11.18
N CYS A 110 14.00 -2.29 -10.14
CA CYS A 110 15.00 -1.25 -10.01
C CYS A 110 15.99 -1.23 -11.19
N ALA A 111 16.44 -2.40 -11.65
CA ALA A 111 17.34 -2.53 -12.80
C ALA A 111 16.66 -2.04 -14.10
N ALA A 112 15.41 -2.43 -14.35
CA ALA A 112 14.65 -1.99 -15.50
C ALA A 112 14.42 -0.47 -15.50
N ARG A 113 14.09 0.12 -14.35
CA ARG A 113 13.93 1.58 -14.21
C ARG A 113 15.25 2.33 -14.45
N ARG A 114 16.38 1.78 -13.99
CA ARG A 114 17.71 2.36 -14.27
C ARG A 114 18.08 2.29 -15.75
N ALA A 115 17.76 1.18 -16.43
CA ALA A 115 17.99 1.04 -17.86
C ALA A 115 17.18 2.08 -18.67
N GLN A 116 16.06 2.55 -18.13
CA GLN A 116 15.27 3.66 -18.68
C GLN A 116 15.83 5.06 -18.31
N GLY A 117 17.01 5.16 -17.70
CA GLY A 117 17.63 6.43 -17.30
C GLY A 117 17.01 7.10 -16.08
N ILE A 118 16.19 6.39 -15.30
CA ILE A 118 15.48 6.96 -14.15
C ILE A 118 16.43 7.06 -12.95
N LYS A 119 16.46 8.25 -12.32
CA LYS A 119 17.29 8.54 -11.14
C LYS A 119 16.92 7.65 -9.95
N ALA A 120 17.93 7.26 -9.17
CA ALA A 120 17.76 6.46 -7.96
C ALA A 120 16.77 7.07 -6.95
N SER A 121 16.76 8.40 -6.81
CA SER A 121 15.83 9.12 -5.93
C SER A 121 14.37 8.94 -6.36
N THR A 122 14.09 8.92 -7.67
CA THR A 122 12.75 8.66 -8.22
C THR A 122 12.32 7.23 -7.94
N ILE A 123 13.20 6.25 -8.17
CA ILE A 123 12.91 4.83 -7.91
C ILE A 123 12.66 4.62 -6.40
N ASN A 124 13.46 5.24 -5.52
CA ASN A 124 13.23 5.20 -4.07
C ASN A 124 11.84 5.74 -3.70
N ARG A 125 11.39 6.83 -4.34
CA ARG A 125 10.04 7.38 -4.13
C ARG A 125 8.95 6.43 -4.63
N GLU A 126 9.13 5.77 -5.77
CA GLU A 126 8.22 4.73 -6.28
C GLU A 126 8.05 3.60 -5.26
N LEU A 127 9.16 3.05 -4.75
CA LEU A 127 9.13 1.99 -3.74
C LEU A 127 8.53 2.46 -2.40
N THR A 128 8.80 3.70 -2.01
CA THR A 128 8.20 4.31 -0.80
C THR A 128 6.68 4.43 -0.95
N THR A 129 6.20 4.86 -2.12
CA THR A 129 4.76 4.93 -2.40
C THR A 129 4.09 3.56 -2.34
N LEU A 130 4.72 2.52 -2.91
CA LEU A 130 4.22 1.15 -2.82
C LEU A 130 4.17 0.66 -1.37
N GLY A 131 5.21 0.94 -0.59
CA GLY A 131 5.21 0.65 0.84
C GLY A 131 4.09 1.37 1.58
N GLY A 132 3.87 2.66 1.31
CA GLY A 132 2.77 3.43 1.89
C GLY A 132 1.39 2.81 1.63
N MET A 133 1.13 2.33 0.41
CA MET A 133 -0.10 1.60 0.08
C MET A 133 -0.32 0.39 0.99
N PHE A 134 0.72 -0.44 1.16
CA PHE A 134 0.62 -1.63 2.03
C PHE A 134 0.47 -1.25 3.51
N THR A 135 1.15 -0.21 3.99
CA THR A 135 0.96 0.31 5.34
C THR A 135 -0.50 0.69 5.58
N SER A 136 -1.10 1.50 4.70
CA SER A 136 -2.50 1.91 4.83
C SER A 136 -3.48 0.73 4.80
N LEU A 137 -3.23 -0.26 3.93
CA LEU A 137 -4.07 -1.46 3.86
C LEU A 137 -3.95 -2.31 5.13
N VAL A 138 -2.76 -2.41 5.73
CA VAL A 138 -2.55 -3.12 7.01
C VAL A 138 -3.23 -2.39 8.16
N GLU A 139 -3.10 -1.06 8.24
CA GLU A 139 -3.74 -0.23 9.28
C GLU A 139 -5.26 -0.31 9.21
N ALA A 140 -5.82 -0.35 8.00
CA ALA A 140 -7.24 -0.57 7.76
C ALA A 140 -7.69 -2.03 7.95
N GLU A 141 -6.76 -2.95 8.25
CA GLU A 141 -6.97 -4.41 8.29
C GLU A 141 -7.59 -5.00 7.02
N LEU A 142 -7.29 -4.37 5.88
CA LEU A 142 -7.68 -4.82 4.55
C LEU A 142 -6.58 -5.67 3.90
N PHE A 143 -5.47 -5.92 4.58
CA PHE A 143 -4.40 -6.83 4.20
C PHE A 143 -3.76 -7.46 5.47
N MET A 144 -3.60 -8.78 5.49
CA MET A 144 -3.07 -9.51 6.66
C MET A 144 -1.80 -10.36 6.35
N GLY A 145 -1.17 -10.14 5.21
CA GLY A 145 0.09 -10.80 4.83
C GLY A 145 1.33 -10.07 5.35
N GLU A 146 2.51 -10.65 5.07
CA GLU A 146 3.77 -9.95 5.27
C GLU A 146 3.85 -8.73 4.34
N HIS A 147 4.34 -7.61 4.86
CA HIS A 147 4.45 -6.37 4.10
C HIS A 147 5.64 -6.46 3.12
N PRO A 148 5.41 -6.59 1.80
CA PRO A 148 6.47 -6.97 0.85
C PRO A 148 7.55 -5.91 0.67
N PHE A 149 7.23 -4.65 1.00
CA PHE A 149 8.17 -3.53 0.91
C PHE A 149 8.90 -3.21 2.23
N ARG A 150 8.71 -4.02 3.27
CA ARG A 150 9.33 -3.75 4.58
C ARG A 150 10.81 -4.09 4.55
N GLY A 151 11.66 -3.18 5.04
CA GLY A 151 13.11 -3.40 5.11
C GLY A 151 13.80 -3.48 3.74
N ILE A 152 13.23 -2.86 2.70
CA ILE A 152 13.94 -2.64 1.43
C ILE A 152 15.02 -1.57 1.65
N LYS A 153 16.25 -1.88 1.23
CA LYS A 153 17.35 -0.91 1.22
C LYS A 153 17.14 0.09 0.07
N ARG A 154 17.25 1.38 0.39
CA ARG A 154 17.21 2.45 -0.62
C ARG A 154 18.40 2.34 -1.57
N LEU A 155 18.17 2.68 -2.83
CA LEU A 155 19.24 2.83 -3.81
C LEU A 155 20.09 4.05 -3.44
N LYS A 156 21.42 3.93 -3.58
CA LYS A 156 22.35 5.05 -3.37
C LYS A 156 22.03 6.18 -4.35
N GLU A 157 21.81 7.36 -3.82
CA GLU A 157 21.53 8.58 -4.59
C GLU A 157 22.86 9.27 -4.90
N GLN A 158 23.03 9.74 -6.14
CA GLN A 158 24.14 10.63 -6.47
C GLN A 158 23.77 12.02 -5.94
N THR A 159 24.59 12.55 -5.03
CA THR A 159 24.45 13.92 -4.56
C THR A 159 24.67 14.85 -5.76
N PRO A 160 23.69 15.67 -6.16
CA PRO A 160 23.92 16.67 -7.19
C PRO A 160 25.01 17.62 -6.71
N GLU A 161 26.00 17.94 -7.54
CA GLU A 161 26.88 19.08 -7.28
C GLU A 161 26.01 20.34 -7.25
N THR A 162 25.68 20.82 -6.06
CA THR A 162 25.00 22.09 -5.88
C THR A 162 25.94 23.21 -6.32
N GLY A 163 25.81 23.64 -7.57
CA GLY A 163 26.36 24.91 -8.03
C GLY A 163 25.61 26.05 -7.32
N TYR A 164 26.20 26.60 -6.27
CA TYR A 164 25.67 27.82 -5.65
C TYR A 164 25.79 28.96 -6.67
N LEU A 165 24.68 29.66 -6.92
CA LEU A 165 24.73 30.95 -7.59
C LEU A 165 25.45 31.94 -6.66
N SER A 166 26.74 32.16 -6.89
CA SER A 166 27.48 33.26 -6.26
C SER A 166 26.79 34.56 -6.68
N LYS A 167 26.12 35.24 -5.74
CA LYS A 167 25.53 36.56 -5.96
C LYS A 167 26.65 37.49 -6.46
N ARG A 168 26.67 37.81 -7.74
CA ARG A 168 27.51 38.89 -8.26
C ARG A 168 26.95 40.20 -7.70
N PRO A 169 27.72 41.01 -6.95
CA PRO A 169 27.28 42.34 -6.60
C PRO A 169 27.14 43.16 -7.90
N ILE A 170 25.96 43.73 -8.10
CA ILE A 170 25.70 44.67 -9.17
C ILE A 170 26.42 45.96 -8.75
N LEU A 171 27.55 46.29 -9.40
CA LEU A 171 28.16 47.61 -9.25
C LEU A 171 27.20 48.63 -9.88
N ASN A 172 26.49 49.38 -9.05
CA ASN A 172 25.90 50.64 -9.47
C ASN A 172 27.04 51.61 -9.77
N VAL A 173 27.25 51.89 -11.05
CA VAL A 173 28.09 52.99 -11.51
C VAL A 173 27.23 54.25 -11.39
N ALA A 174 27.67 55.20 -10.56
CA ALA A 174 27.16 56.57 -10.50
C ALA A 174 27.93 57.44 -11.51
#